data_AF-A0A920V7I6-F1
#
_entry.id   AF-A0A920V7I6-F1
#
_cell.length_a   1.000
_cell.length_b   1.000
_cell.length_c   1.000
_cell.angle_alpha   90.00
_cell.angle_beta   90.00
_cell.angle_gamma   90.00
#
_symmetry.space_group_name_H-M   'P 1'
#
loop_
_entity.id
_entity.type
_entity.pdbx_description
1 polymer ?
#
loop_
_entity_poly.entity_id
_entity_poly.type
_entity_poly.pdbx_seq_one_letter_code
_entity_poly.pdbx_strand_id
1 'polypeptide(L)'
;MWAYWLFFLLPAGIAFSPIRGDKYVQQLTWAMVGLLGILLIGLRYKVGGDWMPYIEYLQEAHMAVQVGGLEEIIAGSSLVNGSLYIFLNWVAIRLGFGMDMGIYFVNLFCAVIFVTGLIRFCQKQPMPWLALAVAVPYLFCVVAMGYTRQATALGFLLWGLSILKAGNEHKFIGLVFLGSLFHISLVVTLPLVMFAREKILWWFYPL
;
A
#
# COMPACT_ATOMS: atom_id res chain seq x y z
N MET A 1 13.21 -3.95 -16.51
CA MET A 1 13.11 -2.57 -17.05
C MET A 1 11.88 -2.37 -17.93
N TRP A 2 11.61 -3.24 -18.91
CA TRP A 2 10.43 -3.12 -19.78
C TRP A 2 9.09 -3.08 -19.05
N ALA A 3 8.91 -3.87 -17.99
CA ALA A 3 7.68 -3.86 -17.20
C ALA A 3 7.38 -2.48 -16.57
N TYR A 4 8.42 -1.75 -16.12
CA TYR A 4 8.27 -0.41 -15.57
C TYR A 4 7.87 0.61 -16.63
N TRP A 5 8.51 0.55 -17.79
CA TRP A 5 8.17 1.40 -18.93
C TRP A 5 6.76 1.13 -19.43
N LEU A 6 6.35 -0.14 -19.52
CA LEU A 6 4.99 -0.51 -19.89
C LEU A 6 3.97 0.08 -18.91
N PHE A 7 4.20 -0.09 -17.60
CA PHE A 7 3.30 0.41 -16.58
C PHE A 7 3.27 1.94 -16.49
N PHE A 8 4.33 2.64 -16.91
CA PHE A 8 4.36 4.10 -17.03
C PHE A 8 3.66 4.59 -18.30
N LEU A 9 3.96 3.99 -19.45
CA LEU A 9 3.45 4.43 -20.75
C LEU A 9 1.95 4.21 -20.90
N LEU A 10 1.38 3.19 -20.25
CA LEU A 10 -0.07 2.96 -20.22
C LEU A 10 -0.88 4.16 -19.69
N PRO A 11 -0.72 4.58 -18.43
CA PRO A 11 -1.45 5.74 -17.90
C PRO A 11 -1.04 7.05 -18.57
N ALA A 12 0.22 7.20 -19.00
CA ALA A 12 0.66 8.38 -19.75
C ALA A 12 -0.06 8.48 -21.12
N GLY A 13 -0.14 7.38 -21.86
CA GLY A 13 -0.85 7.30 -23.13
C GLY A 13 -2.34 7.60 -22.98
N ILE A 14 -2.99 7.07 -21.94
CA ILE A 14 -4.40 7.37 -21.64
C ILE A 14 -4.57 8.84 -21.23
N ALA A 15 -3.60 9.45 -20.54
CA ALA A 15 -3.66 10.87 -20.21
C ALA A 15 -3.61 11.76 -21.47
N PHE A 16 -2.80 11.39 -22.47
CA PHE A 16 -2.74 12.11 -23.75
C PHE A 16 -3.92 11.83 -24.68
N SER A 17 -4.42 10.60 -24.68
CA SER A 17 -5.56 10.16 -25.48
C SER A 17 -6.58 9.44 -24.58
N PRO A 18 -7.46 10.20 -23.91
CA PRO A 18 -8.41 9.62 -22.98
C PRO A 18 -9.35 8.63 -23.65
N ILE A 19 -9.46 7.43 -23.06
CA ILE A 19 -10.40 6.42 -23.51
C ILE A 19 -11.82 6.95 -23.27
N ARG A 20 -12.52 7.21 -24.38
CA ARG A 20 -13.94 7.58 -24.36
C ARG A 20 -14.76 6.29 -24.26
N GLY A 21 -15.44 6.13 -23.15
CA GLY A 21 -16.29 4.97 -22.89
C GLY A 21 -17.27 5.28 -21.77
N ASP A 22 -18.29 4.44 -21.66
CA ASP A 22 -19.24 4.51 -20.57
C ASP A 22 -18.56 4.17 -19.22
N LYS A 23 -19.37 4.21 -18.16
CA LYS A 23 -18.89 3.91 -16.81
C LYS A 23 -18.28 2.50 -16.70
N TYR A 24 -18.80 1.53 -17.43
CA TYR A 24 -18.30 0.15 -17.39
C TYR A 24 -16.92 0.03 -18.01
N VAL A 25 -16.71 0.64 -19.19
CA VAL A 25 -15.40 0.68 -19.86
C VAL A 25 -14.36 1.35 -18.96
N GLN A 26 -14.71 2.46 -18.31
CA GLN A 26 -13.79 3.14 -17.39
C GLN A 26 -13.44 2.27 -16.17
N GLN A 27 -14.44 1.63 -15.55
CA GLN A 27 -14.22 0.73 -14.41
C GLN A 27 -13.34 -0.46 -14.79
N LEU A 28 -13.62 -1.08 -15.93
CA LEU A 28 -12.81 -2.18 -16.45
C LEU A 28 -11.38 -1.76 -16.73
N THR A 29 -11.17 -0.57 -17.30
CA THR A 29 -9.82 -0.03 -17.56
C THR A 29 -9.03 0.14 -16.26
N TRP A 30 -9.63 0.74 -15.23
CA TRP A 30 -9.01 0.86 -13.91
C TRP A 30 -8.75 -0.51 -13.26
N ALA A 31 -9.67 -1.46 -13.42
CA ALA A 31 -9.50 -2.81 -12.90
C ALA A 31 -8.33 -3.54 -13.59
N MET A 32 -8.20 -3.43 -14.91
CA MET A 32 -7.10 -4.03 -15.67
C MET A 32 -5.75 -3.41 -15.29
N VAL A 33 -5.66 -2.08 -15.22
CA VAL A 33 -4.43 -1.37 -14.82
C VAL A 33 -4.09 -1.68 -13.36
N GLY A 34 -5.09 -1.74 -12.48
CA GLY A 34 -4.91 -2.13 -11.09
C GLY A 34 -4.40 -3.56 -10.95
N LEU A 35 -5.03 -4.51 -11.66
CA LEU A 35 -4.59 -5.91 -11.68
C LEU A 35 -3.15 -6.03 -12.18
N LEU A 36 -2.81 -5.33 -13.27
CA LEU A 36 -1.43 -5.29 -13.78
C LEU A 36 -0.47 -4.77 -12.70
N GLY A 37 -0.79 -3.67 -12.03
CA GLY A 37 0.04 -3.12 -10.95
C GLY A 37 0.21 -4.10 -9.78
N ILE A 38 -0.87 -4.76 -9.38
CA ILE A 38 -0.86 -5.76 -8.30
C ILE A 38 0.05 -6.93 -8.66
N LEU A 39 -0.06 -7.47 -9.88
CA LEU A 39 0.75 -8.59 -10.34
C LEU A 39 2.23 -8.21 -10.46
N LEU A 40 2.54 -7.02 -10.99
CA LEU A 40 3.91 -6.54 -11.12
C LEU A 40 4.61 -6.36 -9.76
N ILE A 41 3.91 -5.81 -8.76
CA ILE A 41 4.46 -5.66 -7.40
C ILE A 41 4.49 -7.00 -6.67
N GLY A 42 3.39 -7.75 -6.73
CA GLY A 42 3.17 -8.98 -5.96
C GLY A 42 4.08 -10.13 -6.40
N LEU A 43 4.33 -10.24 -7.70
CA LEU A 43 5.16 -11.29 -8.29
C LEU A 43 6.61 -10.86 -8.51
N ARG A 44 7.04 -9.72 -7.95
CA ARG A 44 8.42 -9.26 -8.10
C ARG A 44 9.38 -10.28 -7.46
N TYR A 45 10.50 -10.53 -8.13
CA TYR A 45 11.54 -11.44 -7.65
C TYR A 45 12.86 -10.71 -7.47
N LYS A 46 13.40 -10.72 -6.25
CA LYS A 46 14.70 -10.09 -5.92
C LYS A 46 14.79 -8.64 -6.39
N VAL A 47 13.71 -7.89 -6.20
CA VAL A 47 13.64 -6.45 -6.47
C VAL A 47 13.42 -5.69 -5.17
N GLY A 48 14.16 -4.59 -5.02
CA GLY A 48 14.02 -3.64 -3.93
C GLY A 48 15.14 -3.76 -2.89
N GLY A 49 15.39 -2.66 -2.17
CA GLY A 49 16.44 -2.61 -1.14
C GLY A 49 16.18 -3.54 0.04
N ASP A 50 14.91 -3.77 0.37
CA ASP A 50 14.50 -4.58 1.53
C ASP A 50 14.19 -6.05 1.18
N TRP A 51 14.56 -6.54 -0.01
CA TRP A 51 14.23 -7.92 -0.39
C TRP A 51 14.74 -8.94 0.64
N MET A 52 16.02 -8.84 1.06
CA MET A 52 16.61 -9.76 2.03
C MET A 52 15.96 -9.67 3.41
N PRO A 53 15.77 -8.48 4.01
CA PRO A 53 14.99 -8.34 5.24
C PRO A 53 13.59 -8.97 5.19
N TYR A 54 12.89 -8.90 4.05
CA TYR A 54 11.56 -9.53 3.91
C TYR A 54 11.62 -11.07 3.88
N ILE A 55 12.70 -11.64 3.32
CA ILE A 55 12.93 -13.09 3.41
C ILE A 55 13.25 -13.51 4.85
N GLU A 56 14.02 -12.71 5.59
CA GLU A 56 14.34 -12.96 7.01
C GLU A 56 13.06 -12.98 7.86
N TYR A 57 12.15 -12.01 7.71
CA TYR A 57 10.86 -12.03 8.41
C TYR A 57 10.01 -13.26 8.08
N LEU A 58 10.03 -13.71 6.82
CA LEU A 58 9.33 -14.92 6.42
C LEU A 58 9.98 -16.18 7.04
N GLN A 59 11.31 -16.18 7.17
CA GLN A 59 12.05 -17.27 7.80
C GLN A 59 11.79 -17.33 9.31
N GLU A 60 11.77 -16.19 9.99
CA GLU A 60 11.36 -16.09 11.40
C GLU A 60 9.94 -16.63 11.60
N ALA A 61 9.01 -16.26 10.72
CA ALA A 61 7.66 -16.81 10.70
C ALA A 61 7.64 -18.33 10.47
N HIS A 62 8.53 -18.85 9.63
CA HIS A 62 8.67 -20.28 9.38
C HIS A 62 9.13 -21.04 10.62
N MET A 63 10.16 -20.53 11.29
CA MET A 63 10.70 -21.12 12.52
C MET A 63 9.66 -21.12 13.65
N ALA A 64 8.92 -20.02 13.80
CA ALA A 64 7.89 -19.93 14.82
C ALA A 64 6.75 -20.94 14.61
N VAL A 65 6.25 -21.11 13.39
CA VAL A 65 5.23 -22.13 13.11
C VAL A 65 5.69 -23.55 13.52
N GLN A 66 6.99 -23.83 13.50
CA GLN A 66 7.55 -25.12 13.89
C GLN A 66 7.79 -25.29 15.40
N VAL A 67 8.22 -24.23 16.11
CA VAL A 67 8.80 -24.34 17.46
C VAL A 67 7.96 -23.66 18.55
N GLY A 68 7.25 -22.58 18.24
CA GLY A 68 6.56 -21.75 19.24
C GLY A 68 5.54 -20.82 18.59
N GLY A 69 4.30 -20.87 19.08
CA GLY A 69 3.17 -20.14 18.48
C GLY A 69 3.40 -18.63 18.29
N LEU A 70 2.46 -17.97 17.61
CA LEU A 70 2.53 -16.54 17.22
C LEU A 70 2.98 -15.58 18.34
N GLU A 71 2.73 -15.93 19.61
CA GLU A 71 3.11 -15.17 20.80
C GLU A 71 4.61 -14.90 20.91
N GLU A 72 5.46 -15.85 20.52
CA GLU A 72 6.93 -15.71 20.64
C GLU A 72 7.47 -14.69 19.62
N ILE A 73 6.91 -14.67 18.41
CA ILE A 73 7.25 -13.69 17.37
C ILE A 73 6.83 -12.29 17.81
N ILE A 74 5.61 -12.17 18.36
CA ILE A 74 5.06 -10.89 18.80
C ILE A 74 5.89 -10.34 19.97
N ALA A 75 6.33 -11.19 20.90
CA ALA A 75 7.14 -10.82 22.05
C ALA A 75 8.58 -10.41 21.67
N GLY A 76 9.17 -11.06 20.66
CA GLY A 76 10.52 -10.74 20.16
C GLY A 76 10.57 -9.56 19.19
N SER A 77 9.48 -9.29 18.47
CA SER A 77 9.39 -8.16 17.56
C SER A 77 9.18 -6.85 18.31
N SER A 78 9.77 -5.75 17.83
CA SER A 78 9.33 -4.40 18.21
C SER A 78 7.85 -4.27 17.84
N LEU A 79 6.97 -4.49 18.83
CA LEU A 79 5.51 -4.61 18.72
C LEU A 79 4.83 -3.47 17.94
N VAL A 80 5.56 -2.37 17.69
CA VAL A 80 5.03 -1.14 17.13
C VAL A 80 5.24 -1.02 15.61
N ASN A 81 6.25 -1.64 15.00
CA ASN A 81 6.58 -1.37 13.59
C ASN A 81 6.52 -2.61 12.68
N GLY A 82 5.36 -2.80 12.02
CA GLY A 82 5.15 -3.88 11.05
C GLY A 82 4.55 -5.15 11.63
N SER A 83 3.87 -5.08 12.77
CA SER A 83 3.19 -6.21 13.41
C SER A 83 2.23 -6.93 12.46
N LEU A 84 1.47 -6.19 11.65
CA LEU A 84 0.55 -6.80 10.68
C LEU A 84 1.28 -7.44 9.49
N TYR A 85 2.46 -6.93 9.13
CA TYR A 85 3.31 -7.57 8.13
C TYR A 85 3.86 -8.91 8.64
N ILE A 86 4.34 -8.94 9.89
CA ILE A 86 4.81 -10.17 10.54
C ILE A 86 3.69 -11.20 10.64
N PHE A 87 2.49 -10.76 11.07
CA PHE A 87 1.31 -11.62 11.10
C PHE A 87 0.99 -12.21 9.72
N LEU A 88 1.07 -11.42 8.64
CA LEU A 88 0.87 -11.94 7.29
C LEU A 88 1.90 -12.98 6.87
N ASN A 89 3.17 -12.82 7.24
CA ASN A 89 4.20 -13.83 6.99
C ASN A 89 3.86 -15.13 7.73
N TRP A 90 3.47 -15.05 9.00
CA TRP A 90 3.02 -16.21 9.77
C TRP A 90 1.81 -16.90 9.14
N VAL A 91 0.80 -16.13 8.69
CA VAL A 91 -0.34 -16.66 7.95
C VAL A 91 0.11 -17.37 6.67
N ALA A 92 1.03 -16.78 5.91
CA ALA A 92 1.53 -17.37 4.67
C ALA A 92 2.16 -18.76 4.92
N ILE A 93 3.02 -18.88 5.93
CA ILE A 93 3.62 -20.16 6.31
C ILE A 93 2.55 -21.14 6.80
N ARG A 94 1.64 -20.70 7.66
CA ARG A 94 0.59 -21.55 8.25
C ARG A 94 -0.41 -22.07 7.21
N LEU A 95 -0.58 -21.37 6.09
CA LEU A 95 -1.35 -21.83 4.94
C LEU A 95 -0.59 -22.82 4.04
N GLY A 96 0.67 -23.13 4.35
CA GLY A 96 1.48 -24.11 3.62
C GLY A 96 2.17 -23.54 2.38
N PHE A 97 2.23 -22.21 2.19
CA PHE A 97 2.95 -21.63 1.05
C PHE A 97 4.48 -21.80 1.14
N GLY A 98 5.00 -22.10 2.33
CA GLY A 98 6.43 -22.24 2.57
C GLY A 98 7.20 -20.96 2.27
N MET A 99 8.53 -21.08 2.14
CA MET A 99 9.40 -19.93 1.87
C MET A 99 9.24 -19.42 0.42
N ASP A 100 9.13 -20.34 -0.53
CA ASP A 100 9.14 -19.99 -1.96
C ASP A 100 7.88 -19.23 -2.39
N MET A 101 6.69 -19.71 -2.00
CA MET A 101 5.42 -19.05 -2.35
C MET A 101 4.99 -18.02 -1.31
N GLY A 102 5.47 -18.14 -0.06
CA GLY A 102 5.08 -17.25 1.04
C GLY A 102 5.39 -15.79 0.76
N ILE A 103 6.57 -15.49 0.19
CA ILE A 103 6.96 -14.10 -0.11
C ILE A 103 6.05 -13.48 -1.17
N TYR A 104 5.64 -14.24 -2.19
CA TYR A 104 4.74 -13.74 -3.23
C TYR A 104 3.32 -13.56 -2.70
N PHE A 105 2.86 -14.45 -1.81
CA PHE A 105 1.56 -14.29 -1.13
C PHE A 105 1.53 -12.97 -0.34
N VAL A 106 2.55 -12.73 0.49
CA VAL A 106 2.64 -11.50 1.30
C VAL A 106 2.73 -10.27 0.40
N ASN A 107 3.58 -10.30 -0.64
CA ASN A 107 3.72 -9.21 -1.58
C ASN A 107 2.42 -8.92 -2.35
N LEU A 108 1.68 -9.95 -2.79
CA LEU A 108 0.38 -9.78 -3.45
C LEU A 108 -0.64 -9.12 -2.53
N PHE A 109 -0.72 -9.57 -1.28
CA PHE A 109 -1.62 -8.97 -0.30
C PHE A 109 -1.32 -7.47 -0.08
N CYS A 110 -0.04 -7.16 0.13
CA CYS A 110 0.43 -5.77 0.28
C CYS A 110 0.21 -4.94 -1.00
N ALA A 111 0.42 -5.53 -2.18
CA ALA A 111 0.20 -4.89 -3.47
C ALA A 111 -1.28 -4.53 -3.68
N VAL A 112 -2.21 -5.41 -3.30
CA VAL A 112 -3.65 -5.13 -3.37
C VAL A 112 -3.99 -3.86 -2.58
N ILE A 113 -3.47 -3.73 -1.36
CA ILE A 113 -3.72 -2.56 -0.51
C ILE A 113 -3.12 -1.29 -1.14
N PHE A 114 -1.83 -1.34 -1.50
CA PHE A 114 -1.14 -0.20 -2.10
C PHE A 114 -1.82 0.28 -3.38
N VAL A 115 -2.06 -0.62 -4.33
CA VAL A 115 -2.64 -0.28 -5.63
C VAL A 115 -4.08 0.19 -5.48
N THR A 116 -4.88 -0.41 -4.59
CA THR A 116 -6.23 0.07 -4.31
C THR A 116 -6.20 1.50 -3.79
N GLY A 117 -5.35 1.79 -2.79
CA GLY A 117 -5.21 3.14 -2.25
C GLY A 117 -4.76 4.16 -3.30
N LEU A 118 -3.75 3.80 -4.09
CA LEU A 118 -3.23 4.63 -5.17
C LEU A 118 -4.32 4.95 -6.21
N ILE A 119 -5.04 3.94 -6.70
CA ILE A 119 -6.12 4.14 -7.68
C ILE A 119 -7.22 5.04 -7.12
N ARG A 120 -7.66 4.78 -5.88
CA ARG A 120 -8.71 5.59 -5.24
C ARG A 120 -8.28 7.04 -5.11
N PHE A 121 -7.01 7.29 -4.78
CA PHE A 121 -6.47 8.64 -4.71
C PHE A 121 -6.36 9.31 -6.09
N CYS A 122 -5.82 8.61 -7.10
CA CYS A 122 -5.70 9.11 -8.47
C CYS A 122 -7.07 9.47 -9.06
N GLN A 123 -8.10 8.65 -8.83
CA GLN A 123 -9.48 8.91 -9.28
C GLN A 123 -10.10 10.18 -8.67
N LYS A 124 -9.53 10.73 -7.60
CA LYS A 124 -9.95 12.01 -6.99
C LYS A 124 -9.17 13.21 -7.51
N GLN A 125 -8.11 13.01 -8.30
CA GLN A 125 -7.34 14.10 -8.86
C GLN A 125 -8.04 14.69 -10.10
N PRO A 126 -7.80 15.98 -10.44
CA PRO A 126 -8.38 16.61 -11.63
C PRO A 126 -8.06 15.88 -12.93
N MET A 127 -6.87 15.28 -13.02
CA MET A 127 -6.42 14.45 -14.14
C MET A 127 -5.99 13.06 -13.65
N PRO A 128 -6.91 12.10 -13.49
CA PRO A 128 -6.63 10.84 -12.82
C PRO A 128 -5.52 9.98 -13.43
N TRP A 129 -5.51 9.87 -14.76
CA TRP A 129 -4.50 9.08 -15.48
C TRP A 129 -3.13 9.74 -15.47
N LEU A 130 -3.07 11.07 -15.54
CA LEU A 130 -1.82 11.80 -15.36
C LEU A 130 -1.29 11.65 -13.93
N ALA A 131 -2.16 11.72 -12.92
CA ALA A 131 -1.77 11.49 -11.54
C ALA A 131 -1.16 10.09 -11.34
N LEU A 132 -1.75 9.06 -11.97
CA LEU A 132 -1.16 7.72 -11.95
C LEU A 132 0.19 7.70 -12.68
N ALA A 133 0.31 8.31 -13.86
CA ALA A 133 1.57 8.37 -14.61
C ALA A 133 2.70 9.05 -13.81
N VAL A 134 2.39 10.13 -13.07
CA VAL A 134 3.34 10.81 -12.18
C VAL A 134 3.70 9.94 -10.96
N ALA A 135 2.77 9.15 -10.45
CA ALA A 135 3.01 8.26 -9.33
C ALA A 135 3.94 7.07 -9.69
N VAL A 136 3.94 6.62 -10.95
CA VAL A 136 4.67 5.41 -11.35
C VAL A 136 6.18 5.50 -11.08
N PRO A 137 6.93 6.52 -11.53
CA PRO A 137 8.39 6.54 -11.38
C PRO A 137 8.88 6.42 -9.94
N TYR A 138 8.15 6.99 -8.98
CA TYR A 138 8.60 7.00 -7.58
C TYR A 138 7.74 6.11 -6.69
N LEU A 139 6.43 6.37 -6.57
CA LEU A 139 5.58 5.61 -5.66
C LEU A 139 5.48 4.13 -6.07
N PHE A 140 5.41 3.85 -7.37
CA PHE A 140 5.38 2.47 -7.84
C PHE A 140 6.79 1.87 -7.93
N CYS A 141 7.66 2.42 -8.78
CA CYS A 141 8.95 1.80 -9.12
C CYS A 141 9.97 1.85 -7.98
N VAL A 142 9.96 2.88 -7.14
CA VAL A 142 10.92 3.01 -6.03
C VAL A 142 10.28 2.51 -4.74
N VAL A 143 9.13 3.07 -4.34
CA VAL A 143 8.54 2.77 -3.02
C VAL A 143 7.89 1.39 -3.00
N ALA A 144 6.94 1.10 -3.90
CA ALA A 144 6.21 -0.17 -3.87
C ALA A 144 7.08 -1.39 -4.20
N MET A 145 8.04 -1.23 -5.10
CA MET A 145 9.00 -2.29 -5.44
C MET A 145 10.16 -2.38 -4.44
N GLY A 146 10.48 -1.30 -3.74
CA GLY A 146 11.59 -1.21 -2.79
C GLY A 146 11.25 -1.65 -1.37
N TYR A 147 10.11 -1.17 -0.84
CA TYR A 147 9.80 -1.18 0.58
C TYR A 147 8.33 -1.58 0.86
N THR A 148 8.00 -2.88 0.83
CA THR A 148 6.61 -3.42 0.91
C THR A 148 5.82 -2.89 2.10
N ARG A 149 6.42 -2.82 3.29
CA ARG A 149 5.76 -2.34 4.51
C ARG A 149 5.34 -0.87 4.39
N GLN A 150 6.29 -0.03 3.96
CA GLN A 150 6.07 1.41 3.76
C GLN A 150 5.05 1.66 2.63
N ALA A 151 5.15 0.89 1.54
CA ALA A 151 4.20 0.96 0.44
C ALA A 151 2.78 0.61 0.88
N THR A 152 2.61 -0.43 1.70
CA THR A 152 1.29 -0.81 2.23
C THR A 152 0.71 0.30 3.11
N ALA A 153 1.53 0.87 4.01
CA ALA A 153 1.14 2.00 4.84
C ALA A 153 0.75 3.23 3.99
N LEU A 154 1.53 3.55 2.96
CA LEU A 154 1.21 4.59 1.98
C LEU A 154 -0.10 4.29 1.22
N GLY A 155 -0.38 3.03 0.90
CA GLY A 155 -1.66 2.61 0.34
C GLY A 155 -2.85 3.01 1.21
N PHE A 156 -2.77 2.72 2.51
CA PHE A 156 -3.78 3.17 3.46
C PHE A 156 -3.88 4.70 3.55
N LEU A 157 -2.75 5.42 3.52
CA LEU A 157 -2.75 6.89 3.47
C LEU A 157 -3.51 7.42 2.26
N LEU A 158 -3.17 6.93 1.07
CA LEU A 158 -3.75 7.38 -0.20
C LEU A 158 -5.25 7.06 -0.25
N TRP A 159 -5.65 5.88 0.24
CA TRP A 159 -7.07 5.58 0.43
C TRP A 159 -7.72 6.57 1.40
N GLY A 160 -7.12 6.80 2.57
CA GLY A 160 -7.61 7.76 3.56
C GLY A 160 -7.82 9.14 2.97
N LEU A 161 -6.83 9.68 2.26
CA LEU A 161 -6.90 10.98 1.61
C LEU A 161 -8.01 11.04 0.54
N SER A 162 -8.26 9.95 -0.18
CA SER A 162 -9.32 9.90 -1.20
C SER A 162 -10.75 10.05 -0.64
N ILE A 163 -10.93 9.82 0.66
CA ILE A 163 -12.22 9.91 1.36
C ILE A 163 -12.27 11.02 2.42
N LEU A 164 -11.14 11.67 2.69
CA LEU A 164 -11.01 12.71 3.71
C LEU A 164 -11.79 13.96 3.28
N LYS A 165 -12.84 14.24 4.05
CA LYS A 165 -13.71 15.42 3.95
C LYS A 165 -14.42 15.61 5.29
N ALA A 166 -15.02 16.78 5.50
CA ALA A 166 -15.84 17.05 6.68
C ALA A 166 -16.85 15.91 6.93
N GLY A 167 -16.86 15.37 8.15
CA GLY A 167 -17.73 14.26 8.59
C GLY A 167 -17.20 12.84 8.32
N ASN A 168 -16.10 12.68 7.56
CA ASN A 168 -15.47 11.39 7.26
C ASN A 168 -14.13 11.17 8.00
N GLU A 169 -13.80 12.03 8.96
CA GLU A 169 -12.52 12.05 9.68
C GLU A 169 -12.21 10.71 10.33
N HIS A 170 -13.22 10.08 10.93
CA HIS A 170 -13.10 8.77 11.59
C HIS A 170 -12.62 7.67 10.63
N LYS A 171 -13.03 7.70 9.36
CA LYS A 171 -12.58 6.72 8.36
C LYS A 171 -11.12 6.94 7.97
N PHE A 172 -10.71 8.20 7.82
CA PHE A 172 -9.32 8.56 7.59
C PHE A 172 -8.44 8.10 8.76
N ILE A 173 -8.84 8.43 9.99
CA ILE A 173 -8.14 8.03 11.21
C ILE A 173 -8.03 6.50 11.30
N GLY A 174 -9.12 5.77 11.03
CA GLY A 174 -9.11 4.30 11.02
C GLY A 174 -8.14 3.72 10.00
N LEU A 175 -8.08 4.27 8.78
CA LEU A 175 -7.12 3.84 7.75
C LEU A 175 -5.67 4.17 8.14
N VAL A 176 -5.41 5.33 8.74
CA VAL A 176 -4.07 5.71 9.24
C VAL A 176 -3.61 4.76 10.34
N PHE A 177 -4.48 4.44 11.31
CA PHE A 177 -4.14 3.46 12.34
C PHE A 177 -3.89 2.08 11.76
N LEU A 178 -4.77 1.60 10.87
CA LEU A 178 -4.59 0.28 10.24
C LEU A 178 -3.30 0.21 9.41
N GLY A 179 -2.96 1.25 8.66
CA GLY A 179 -1.71 1.33 7.92
C GLY A 179 -0.48 1.48 8.81
N SER A 180 -0.61 2.10 9.99
CA SER A 180 0.50 2.21 10.95
C SER A 180 0.94 0.86 11.52
N LEU A 181 0.05 -0.15 11.52
CA LEU A 181 0.40 -1.52 11.88
C LEU A 181 1.35 -2.17 10.86
N PHE A 182 1.41 -1.67 9.63
CA PHE A 182 2.42 -2.05 8.63
C PHE A 182 3.70 -1.21 8.75
N HIS A 183 3.56 0.09 9.01
CA HIS A 183 4.72 0.97 9.20
C HIS A 183 4.38 2.20 10.06
N ILE A 184 5.04 2.36 11.21
CA ILE A 184 4.68 3.34 12.24
C ILE A 184 4.74 4.81 11.75
N SER A 185 5.58 5.10 10.76
CA SER A 185 5.75 6.47 10.23
C SER A 185 4.45 7.07 9.70
N LEU A 186 3.45 6.24 9.35
CA LEU A 186 2.16 6.74 8.87
C LEU A 186 1.42 7.57 9.93
N VAL A 187 1.61 7.30 11.22
CA VAL A 187 0.96 8.05 12.32
C VAL A 187 1.27 9.54 12.27
N VAL A 188 2.44 9.92 11.73
CA VAL A 188 2.85 11.32 11.57
C VAL A 188 1.89 12.11 10.67
N THR A 189 1.08 11.44 9.85
CA THR A 189 0.11 12.07 8.95
C THR A 189 -1.26 12.34 9.58
N LEU A 190 -1.52 11.88 10.82
CA LEU A 190 -2.77 12.15 11.54
C LEU A 190 -3.17 13.64 11.56
N PRO A 191 -2.26 14.61 11.73
CA PRO A 191 -2.60 16.03 11.71
C PRO A 191 -3.31 16.50 10.42
N LEU A 192 -3.19 15.77 9.30
CA LEU A 192 -3.89 16.11 8.05
C LEU A 192 -5.41 16.14 8.21
N VAL A 193 -5.96 15.43 9.21
CA VAL A 193 -7.40 15.45 9.52
C VAL A 193 -7.92 16.85 9.84
N MET A 194 -7.06 17.74 10.34
CA MET A 194 -7.45 19.11 10.69
C MET A 194 -7.85 19.93 9.47
N PHE A 195 -7.24 19.68 8.32
CA PHE A 195 -7.53 20.39 7.07
C PHE A 195 -8.88 20.00 6.44
N ALA A 196 -9.52 18.95 6.93
CA ALA A 196 -10.84 18.52 6.47
C ALA A 196 -12.00 19.24 7.18
N ARG A 197 -11.72 19.94 8.29
CA ARG A 197 -12.76 20.57 9.12
C ARG A 197 -13.16 21.93 8.57
N GLU A 198 -14.46 22.19 8.48
CA GLU A 198 -15.00 23.49 8.07
C GLU A 198 -14.83 24.58 9.14
N LYS A 199 -14.68 24.20 10.41
CA LYS A 199 -14.42 25.11 11.53
C LYS A 199 -13.10 24.74 12.21
N ILE A 200 -12.12 25.64 12.10
CA ILE A 200 -10.88 25.57 12.88
C ILE A 200 -11.20 26.08 14.29
N LEU A 201 -11.02 25.24 15.31
CA LEU A 201 -11.22 25.64 16.71
C LEU A 201 -10.15 26.67 17.09
N TRP A 202 -10.55 27.74 17.77
CA TRP A 202 -9.70 28.90 18.07
C TRP A 202 -8.46 28.59 18.94
N TRP A 203 -8.43 27.45 19.63
CA TRP A 203 -7.33 27.01 20.49
C TRP A 203 -6.10 26.50 19.71
N PHE A 204 -6.18 26.40 18.38
CA PHE A 204 -5.05 26.02 17.51
C PHE A 204 -4.15 27.20 17.11
N TYR A 205 -4.54 28.43 17.44
CA TYR A 205 -3.67 29.61 17.37
C TYR A 205 -3.36 30.05 18.80
N PRO A 206 -2.23 29.62 19.40
CA PRO A 206 -1.78 30.27 20.62
C PRO A 206 -1.44 31.73 20.24
N LEU A 207 -2.23 32.67 20.75
CA LEU A 207 -1.89 34.09 20.79
C LEU A 207 -0.65 34.30 21.66
#